data_AF-A0A060Z173-F1
#
_entry.id   AF-A0A060Z173-F1
#
_cell.length_a   1.000
_cell.length_b   1.000
_cell.length_c   1.000
_cell.angle_alpha   90.00
_cell.angle_beta   90.00
_cell.angle_gamma   90.00
#
_symmetry.space_group_name_H-M   'P 1'
#
loop_
_entity.id
_entity.type
_entity.pdbx_description
1 polymer ?
#
loop_
_entity_poly.entity_id
_entity_poly.type
_entity_poly.pdbx_seq_one_letter_code
_entity_poly.pdbx_strand_id
1 'polypeptide(L)' 'KISLSTQFIYVNQSFSPSPDQEVGVLFECFGSDGKLVLHYCKSQAWG' A
#
# COMPACT_ATOMS: atom_id res chain seq x y z
N LYS A 1 27.05 -3.52 0.11
CA LYS A 1 26.23 -2.43 -0.46
C LYS A 1 24.79 -2.71 -0.07
N ILE A 2 24.35 -2.18 1.08
CA ILE A 2 22.96 -2.35 1.53
C ILE A 2 22.13 -1.45 0.62
N SER A 3 21.39 -2.04 -0.32
CA SER A 3 20.45 -1.29 -1.16
C SER A 3 19.22 -1.04 -0.32
N LEU A 4 19.01 0.20 0.11
CA LEU A 4 17.74 0.66 0.66
C LEU A 4 16.72 0.68 -0.47
N SER A 5 16.14 -0.48 -0.82
CA SER A 5 15.11 -0.54 -1.85
C SER A 5 13.78 -0.09 -1.26
N THR A 6 13.37 1.14 -1.60
CA THR A 6 12.02 1.63 -1.34
C THR A 6 11.02 0.70 -2.02
N GLN A 7 10.16 0.03 -1.25
CA GLN A 7 9.10 -0.81 -1.79
C GLN A 7 7.82 0.01 -1.93
N PHE A 8 7.16 -0.09 -3.07
CA PHE A 8 5.88 0.59 -3.32
C PHE A 8 4.75 -0.27 -2.79
N ILE A 9 3.80 0.34 -2.08
CA ILE A 9 2.62 -0.31 -1.53
C ILE A 9 1.39 0.33 -2.16
N TYR A 10 0.40 -0.49 -2.50
CA TYR A 10 -0.81 -0.08 -3.19
C TYR A 10 -2.06 -0.64 -2.53
N VAL A 11 -3.05 0.22 -2.35
CA VAL A 11 -4.39 -0.13 -1.90
C VAL A 11 -5.26 -0.38 -3.12
N ASN A 12 -6.01 -1.49 -3.12
CA ASN A 12 -6.95 -1.87 -4.20
C ASN A 12 -6.36 -1.86 -5.63
N GLN A 13 -5.05 -2.12 -5.77
CA GLN A 13 -4.33 -2.07 -7.06
C GLN A 13 -4.53 -0.75 -7.83
N SER A 14 -4.67 0.37 -7.10
CA SER A 14 -5.01 1.65 -7.70
C SER A 14 -4.01 2.74 -7.30
N PHE A 15 -3.85 3.00 -6.00
CA PHE A 15 -3.04 4.12 -5.53
C PHE A 15 -2.11 3.71 -4.39
N SER A 16 -1.02 4.47 -4.23
CA SER A 16 -0.10 4.34 -3.09
C SER A 16 -0.54 5.30 -1.98
N PRO A 17 -0.83 4.81 -0.76
CA PRO A 17 -1.12 5.70 0.36
C PRO A 17 0.15 6.45 0.79
N SER A 18 -0.04 7.54 1.56
CA SER A 18 1.08 8.20 2.26
C SER A 18 1.74 7.23 3.24
N PRO A 19 3.07 7.24 3.41
CA PRO A 19 3.75 6.42 4.41
C PRO A 19 3.32 6.72 5.86
N ASP A 20 2.82 7.94 6.11
CA ASP A 20 2.30 8.36 7.41
C ASP A 20 0.80 8.07 7.59
N GLN A 21 0.15 7.48 6.57
CA GLN A 21 -1.27 7.16 6.62
C GLN A 21 -1.54 6.06 7.64
N GLU A 22 -2.51 6.29 8.53
CA GLU A 22 -2.93 5.27 9.48
C GLU A 22 -3.64 4.10 8.79
N VAL A 23 -3.22 2.88 9.10
CA VAL A 23 -3.78 1.65 8.52
C VAL A 23 -5.24 1.43 8.90
N GLY A 24 -5.66 1.88 10.09
CA GLY A 24 -7.06 1.82 10.53
C GLY A 24 -7.98 2.57 9.58
N VAL A 25 -7.62 3.78 9.18
CA VAL A 25 -8.37 4.58 8.20
C VAL A 25 -8.43 3.88 6.84
N LEU A 26 -7.32 3.30 6.38
CA LEU A 26 -7.31 2.53 5.13
C LEU A 26 -8.21 1.29 5.21
N PHE A 27 -8.25 0.62 6.36
CA PHE A 27 -9.10 -0.53 6.59
C PHE A 27 -10.58 -0.14 6.61
N GLU A 28 -10.93 0.96 7.27
CA GLU A 28 -12.31 1.46 7.32
C GLU A 28 -12.82 1.89 5.93
N CYS A 29 -11.97 2.51 5.10
CA CYS A 29 -12.36 3.00 3.79
C CYS A 29 -12.27 1.94 2.67
N PHE A 30 -11.28 1.04 2.73
CA PHE A 30 -10.93 0.15 1.61
C PHE A 30 -10.85 -1.33 2.01
N GLY A 31 -11.09 -1.67 3.27
CA GLY A 31 -11.19 -3.05 3.74
C GLY A 31 -12.42 -3.76 3.17
N SER A 32 -12.30 -5.08 3.03
CA SER A 32 -13.38 -5.96 2.57
C SER A 32 -13.24 -7.32 3.27
N ASP A 33 -14.34 -7.97 3.62
CA ASP A 33 -14.36 -9.26 4.34
C ASP A 33 -13.51 -9.28 5.63
N GLY A 34 -13.47 -8.16 6.37
CA GLY A 34 -12.68 -8.04 7.60
C GLY A 34 -11.16 -8.05 7.37
N LYS A 35 -10.69 -7.84 6.14
CA LYS A 35 -9.26 -7.73 5.78
C LYS A 35 -9.00 -6.50 4.90
N LEU A 36 -7.80 -5.96 5.00
CA LEU A 36 -7.29 -4.97 4.05
C LEU A 36 -6.24 -5.64 3.17
N VAL A 37 -6.40 -5.56 1.86
CA VAL A 37 -5.47 -6.15 0.90
C VAL A 37 -4.53 -5.07 0.36
N LEU A 38 -3.23 -5.26 0.61
CA LEU A 38 -2.17 -4.39 0.11
C LEU A 38 -1.33 -5.14 -0.93
N HIS A 39 -1.05 -4.47 -2.05
CA HIS A 39 -0.19 -5.00 -3.11
C HIS A 39 1.16 -4.30 -3.05
N TYR A 40 2.25 -5.02 -3.26
CA TYR A 40 3.59 -4.43 -3.22
C TYR A 40 4.38 -4.72 -4.49
N CYS A 41 5.22 -3.78 -4.89
CA CYS A 41 6.10 -3.93 -6.03
C CYS A 41 7.46 -3.25 -5.79
N LYS A 42 8.51 -3.74 -6.46
CA LYS A 42 9.85 -3.14 -6.43
C LYS A 42 9.98 -1.92 -7.34
N SER A 43 9.08 -1.78 -8.30
CA SER A 43 8.97 -0.64 -9.20
C SER A 43 7.58 -0.04 -9.10
N GLN A 44 7.42 1.22 -9.51
CA GLN A 44 6.11 1.84 -9.59
C GLN A 44 5.23 1.05 -10.58
N ALA A 45 4.07 0.61 -10.13
CA ALA A 45 3.15 -0.23 -10.90
C ALA A 45 1.83 0.49 -11.21
N TRP A 46 1.36 1.33 -10.27
CA TRP A 46 0.18 2.17 -10.44
C TRP A 46 0.50 3.62 -10.03
N GLY A 47 -0.23 4.57 -10.60
CA GLY A 47 -0.03 6.02 -10.45
C GLY A 47 -1.34 6.77 -10.64
#